data_AF-D9PLK8-F1
#
_entry.id   AF-D9PLK8-F1
#
_cell.length_a   1.000
_cell.length_b   1.000
_cell.length_c   1.000
_cell.angle_alpha   90.00
_cell.angle_beta   90.00
_cell.angle_gamma   90.00
#
_symmetry.space_group_name_H-M   'P 1'
#
loop_
_entity.id
_entity.type
_entity.pdbx_description
1 polymer ?
#
loop_
_entity_poly.entity_id
_entity_poly.type
_entity_poly.pdbx_seq_one_letter_code
_entity_poly.pdbx_strand_id
1 'polypeptide(L)'
;MPDFLQLDNELSFRGSNRYPRSMGLVIRLCLYYGVTPVFIPIGEPWRNGVIESFNNTYDKKFYRRQWFPSYAALKRQSKNFQSFHNKHHRYSCLKGWTPSDVIQEAGFSPITLAPATKLPKLDHVPDGEVILIRFIRSDRKLDVFSEQFKVPRDLIYSYVKAVILTETHTLHVYLGDERVLTFDYEISDQENPG
;
A
#
# COMPACT_ATOMS: atom_id res chain seq x y z
N MET A 1 5.27 8.72 10.58
CA MET A 1 5.59 7.56 9.74
C MET A 1 4.61 6.52 10.20
N PRO A 2 3.77 6.00 9.30
CA PRO A 2 2.72 5.06 9.69
C PRO A 2 3.34 3.69 9.98
N ASP A 3 2.67 2.89 10.81
CA ASP A 3 3.06 1.48 11.01
C ASP A 3 2.69 0.63 9.77
N PHE A 4 1.59 0.99 9.10
CA PHE A 4 1.06 0.28 7.93
C PHE A 4 0.82 1.21 6.74
N LEU A 5 1.12 0.73 5.53
CA LEU A 5 0.77 1.42 4.29
C LEU A 5 -0.17 0.55 3.43
N GLN A 6 -1.42 0.97 3.27
CA GLN A 6 -2.35 0.28 2.39
C GLN A 6 -2.03 0.56 0.91
N LEU A 7 -1.92 -0.50 0.10
CA LEU A 7 -1.56 -0.45 -1.32
C LEU A 7 -2.59 -1.22 -2.17
N ASP A 8 -2.77 -0.79 -3.42
CA ASP A 8 -3.42 -1.63 -4.43
C ASP A 8 -2.44 -2.67 -5.01
N ASN A 9 -2.92 -3.53 -5.90
CA ASN A 9 -2.13 -4.65 -6.46
C ASN A 9 -1.46 -4.33 -7.81
N GLU A 10 -1.35 -3.05 -8.19
CA GLU A 10 -0.66 -2.65 -9.41
C GLU A 10 0.82 -3.07 -9.38
N LEU A 11 1.37 -3.38 -10.55
CA LEU A 11 2.77 -3.83 -10.70
C LEU A 11 3.78 -2.85 -10.14
N SER A 12 3.51 -1.55 -10.28
CA SER A 12 4.32 -0.46 -9.74
C SER A 12 4.61 -0.60 -8.24
N PHE A 13 3.67 -1.18 -7.47
CA PHE A 13 3.79 -1.33 -6.02
C PHE A 13 4.39 -2.65 -5.59
N ARG A 14 4.12 -3.75 -6.32
CA ARG A 14 4.58 -5.08 -5.94
C ARG A 14 5.89 -5.53 -6.59
N GLY A 15 6.19 -5.05 -7.80
CA GLY A 15 7.34 -5.47 -8.60
C GLY A 15 6.94 -6.27 -9.85
N SER A 16 7.69 -7.33 -10.16
CA SER A 16 7.57 -8.05 -11.42
C SER A 16 6.68 -9.30 -11.32
N ASN A 17 5.78 -9.49 -12.28
CA ASN A 17 5.07 -10.77 -12.43
C ASN A 17 5.98 -11.91 -12.90
N ARG A 18 7.07 -11.58 -13.60
CA ARG A 18 8.04 -12.55 -14.10
C ARG A 18 8.95 -13.06 -12.97
N TYR A 19 9.21 -12.20 -11.98
CA TYR A 19 10.02 -12.50 -10.81
C TYR A 19 9.20 -12.17 -9.54
N PRO A 20 8.20 -13.00 -9.20
CA PRO A 20 7.22 -12.69 -8.15
C PRO A 20 7.84 -12.56 -6.75
N ARG A 21 9.03 -13.14 -6.54
CA ARG A 21 9.82 -13.07 -5.31
C ARG A 21 10.84 -11.92 -5.28
N SER A 22 10.95 -11.16 -6.36
CA SER A 22 11.72 -9.92 -6.41
C SER A 22 10.81 -8.77 -5.99
N MET A 23 10.87 -8.40 -4.71
CA MET A 23 10.05 -7.31 -4.18
C MET A 23 10.46 -5.96 -4.80
N GLY A 24 9.47 -5.22 -5.31
CA GLY A 24 9.68 -3.92 -5.92
C GLY A 24 10.16 -2.84 -4.94
N LEU A 25 10.67 -1.74 -5.49
CA LEU A 25 11.25 -0.62 -4.74
C LEU A 25 10.32 -0.05 -3.65
N VAL A 26 9.00 0.00 -3.91
CA VAL A 26 8.02 0.52 -2.94
C VAL A 26 7.97 -0.36 -1.68
N ILE A 27 7.92 -1.68 -1.84
CA ILE A 27 7.96 -2.62 -0.71
C ILE A 27 9.28 -2.46 0.04
N ARG A 28 10.41 -2.50 -0.66
CA ARG A 28 11.74 -2.35 -0.04
C ARG A 28 11.86 -1.06 0.76
N LEU A 29 11.34 0.05 0.23
CA LEU A 29 11.35 1.34 0.91
C LEU A 29 10.47 1.35 2.16
N CYS A 30 9.30 0.70 2.11
CA CYS A 30 8.45 0.55 3.29
C CYS A 30 9.18 -0.23 4.38
N LEU A 31 9.72 -1.41 4.05
CA LEU A 31 10.46 -2.25 4.99
C LEU A 31 11.70 -1.55 5.54
N TYR A 32 12.45 -0.81 4.72
CA TYR A 32 13.60 -0.01 5.17
C TYR A 32 13.24 0.98 6.28
N TYR A 33 12.04 1.56 6.19
CA TYR A 33 11.51 2.46 7.20
C TYR A 33 10.72 1.73 8.30
N GLY A 34 10.67 0.40 8.33
CA GLY A 34 9.86 -0.35 9.30
C GLY A 34 8.36 -0.14 9.13
N VAL A 35 7.91 0.21 7.92
CA VAL A 35 6.50 0.33 7.55
C VAL A 35 6.06 -0.99 6.92
N THR A 36 4.97 -1.58 7.40
CA THR A 36 4.40 -2.81 6.85
C THR A 36 3.46 -2.49 5.68
N PRO A 37 3.80 -2.82 4.42
CA PRO A 37 2.87 -2.69 3.31
C PRO A 37 1.72 -3.71 3.43
N VAL A 38 0.50 -3.25 3.17
CA VAL A 38 -0.74 -4.03 3.22
C VAL A 38 -1.47 -3.95 1.88
N PHE A 39 -1.41 -5.00 1.10
CA PHE A 39 -2.10 -5.10 -0.19
C PHE A 39 -3.57 -5.47 0.03
N ILE A 40 -4.46 -4.62 -0.49
CA ILE A 40 -5.91 -4.87 -0.47
C ILE A 40 -6.26 -6.14 -1.28
N PRO A 41 -7.45 -6.71 -1.08
CA PRO A 41 -7.95 -7.79 -1.93
C PRO A 41 -7.96 -7.41 -3.42
N ILE A 42 -7.58 -8.37 -4.26
CA ILE A 42 -7.55 -8.21 -5.72
C ILE A 42 -8.97 -7.98 -6.23
N GLY A 43 -9.14 -6.97 -7.10
CA GLY A 43 -10.44 -6.63 -7.68
C GLY A 43 -11.37 -5.87 -6.73
N GLU A 44 -10.87 -5.37 -5.61
CA GLU A 44 -11.66 -4.58 -4.64
C GLU A 44 -11.20 -3.11 -4.54
N PRO A 45 -11.13 -2.34 -5.65
CA PRO A 45 -10.58 -0.98 -5.67
C PRO A 45 -11.37 -0.01 -4.80
N TRP A 46 -12.65 -0.30 -4.49
CA TRP A 46 -13.48 0.55 -3.62
C TRP A 46 -12.89 0.72 -2.21
N ARG A 47 -11.99 -0.18 -1.76
CA ARG A 47 -11.24 -0.02 -0.51
C ARG A 47 -10.26 1.17 -0.53
N ASN A 48 -9.92 1.67 -1.72
CA ASN A 48 -9.15 2.89 -1.96
C ASN A 48 -10.04 4.05 -2.47
N GLY A 49 -11.37 3.93 -2.43
CA GLY A 49 -12.30 4.89 -3.06
C GLY A 49 -12.15 6.35 -2.58
N VAL A 50 -11.66 6.57 -1.35
CA VAL A 50 -11.37 7.92 -0.84
C VAL A 50 -10.20 8.57 -1.60
N ILE A 51 -9.15 7.79 -1.89
CA ILE A 51 -7.99 8.24 -2.66
C ILE A 51 -8.37 8.50 -4.11
N GLU A 52 -9.19 7.63 -4.71
CA GLU A 52 -9.71 7.84 -6.07
C GLU A 52 -10.57 9.12 -6.16
N SER A 53 -11.44 9.34 -5.17
CA SER A 53 -12.25 10.55 -5.09
C SER A 53 -11.40 11.82 -4.95
N PHE A 54 -10.36 11.78 -4.12
CA PHE A 54 -9.38 12.86 -4.01
C PHE A 54 -8.68 13.11 -5.35
N ASN A 55 -8.12 12.08 -6.00
CA ASN A 55 -7.39 12.21 -7.26
C ASN A 55 -8.27 12.76 -8.38
N ASN A 56 -9.51 12.29 -8.49
CA ASN A 56 -10.49 12.82 -9.44
C ASN A 56 -10.84 14.29 -9.15
N THR A 57 -10.95 14.68 -7.86
CA THR A 57 -11.18 16.07 -7.47
C THR A 57 -9.96 16.93 -7.81
N TYR A 58 -8.75 16.47 -7.51
CA TYR A 58 -7.50 17.13 -7.83
C TYR A 58 -7.37 17.38 -9.34
N ASP A 59 -7.60 16.36 -10.17
CA ASP A 59 -7.52 16.49 -11.63
C ASP A 59 -8.54 17.51 -12.17
N LYS A 60 -9.82 17.36 -11.81
CA LYS A 60 -10.92 18.19 -12.34
C LYS A 60 -10.99 19.61 -11.79
N LYS A 61 -10.58 19.81 -10.53
CA LYS A 61 -10.73 21.11 -9.84
C LYS A 61 -9.42 21.88 -9.74
N PHE A 62 -8.27 21.24 -9.89
CA PHE A 62 -6.98 21.89 -9.78
C PHE A 62 -6.13 21.74 -11.05
N TYR A 63 -5.85 20.52 -11.49
CA TYR A 63 -4.86 20.30 -12.55
C TYR A 63 -5.34 20.78 -13.92
N ARG A 64 -6.56 20.41 -14.35
CA ARG A 64 -7.07 20.77 -15.69
C ARG A 64 -7.68 22.17 -15.79
N ARG A 65 -7.80 22.90 -14.67
CA ARG A 65 -8.47 24.22 -14.65
C ARG A 65 -7.55 25.40 -14.89
N GLN A 66 -6.25 25.19 -14.87
CA GLN A 66 -5.27 26.26 -14.99
C GLN A 66 -4.03 25.78 -15.73
N TRP A 67 -3.36 26.71 -16.38
CA TRP A 67 -2.05 26.47 -16.96
C TRP A 67 -0.96 26.75 -15.92
N PHE A 68 0.09 25.94 -15.93
CA PHE A 68 1.22 26.10 -15.03
C PHE A 68 2.47 26.49 -15.84
N PRO A 69 3.11 27.63 -15.55
CA PRO A 69 4.28 28.09 -16.30
C PRO A 69 5.52 27.25 -16.10
N SER A 70 5.56 26.46 -15.01
CA SER A 70 6.67 25.58 -14.71
C SER A 70 6.25 24.50 -13.71
N TYR A 71 7.04 23.44 -13.65
CA TYR A 71 6.89 22.39 -12.64
C TYR A 71 6.99 22.95 -11.20
N ALA A 72 7.88 23.94 -10.97
CA ALA A 72 8.00 24.59 -9.67
C ALA A 72 6.71 25.35 -9.28
N ALA A 73 6.07 26.02 -10.24
CA ALA A 73 4.79 26.68 -10.03
C ALA A 73 3.68 25.67 -9.72
N LEU A 74 3.60 24.57 -10.48
CA LEU A 74 2.68 23.45 -10.21
C LEU A 74 2.87 22.90 -8.79
N LYS A 75 4.11 22.60 -8.38
CA LYS A 75 4.41 22.05 -7.06
C LYS A 75 3.97 23.00 -5.93
N ARG A 76 4.22 24.30 -6.07
CA ARG A 76 3.80 25.31 -5.09
C ARG A 76 2.28 25.40 -5.00
N GLN A 77 1.60 25.51 -6.14
CA GLN A 77 0.14 25.61 -6.16
C GLN A 77 -0.54 24.32 -5.69
N SER A 78 0.04 23.15 -5.99
CA SER A 78 -0.47 21.85 -5.52
C SER A 78 -0.49 21.77 -4.00
N LYS A 79 0.55 22.26 -3.32
CA LYS A 79 0.57 22.35 -1.84
C LYS A 79 -0.56 23.22 -1.30
N ASN A 80 -0.83 24.36 -1.95
CA ASN A 80 -1.93 25.24 -1.56
C ASN A 80 -3.28 24.56 -1.73
N PHE A 81 -3.48 23.86 -2.85
CA PHE A 81 -4.70 23.09 -3.08
C PHE A 81 -4.88 21.97 -2.05
N GLN A 82 -3.84 21.21 -1.73
CA GLN A 82 -3.90 20.15 -0.72
C GLN A 82 -4.26 20.72 0.66
N SER A 83 -3.63 21.83 1.07
CA SER A 83 -3.94 22.52 2.32
C SER A 83 -5.39 23.03 2.35
N PHE A 84 -5.85 23.62 1.25
CA PHE A 84 -7.24 24.06 1.12
C PHE A 84 -8.22 22.87 1.18
N HIS A 85 -7.97 21.81 0.41
CA HIS A 85 -8.82 20.62 0.35
C HIS A 85 -8.93 19.95 1.72
N ASN A 86 -7.81 19.77 2.42
CA ASN A 86 -7.78 19.14 3.74
C ASN A 86 -8.55 19.93 4.82
N LYS A 87 -8.68 21.25 4.64
CA LYS A 87 -9.41 22.15 5.57
C LYS A 87 -10.90 22.30 5.26
N HIS A 88 -11.36 21.98 4.05
CA HIS A 88 -12.71 22.30 3.61
C HIS A 88 -13.50 21.11 3.06
N HIS A 89 -12.82 20.10 2.52
CA HIS A 89 -13.50 18.94 1.95
C HIS A 89 -13.95 17.99 3.06
N ARG A 90 -15.24 17.65 3.06
CA ARG A 90 -15.85 16.76 4.04
C ARG A 90 -16.08 15.40 3.41
N TYR A 91 -15.49 14.37 4.00
CA TYR A 91 -15.64 12.99 3.54
C TYR A 91 -16.74 12.27 4.32
N SER A 92 -17.56 11.48 3.62
CA SER A 92 -18.57 10.63 4.26
C SER A 92 -17.94 9.56 5.16
N CYS A 93 -16.80 9.00 4.77
CA CYS A 93 -16.04 8.05 5.59
C CYS A 93 -15.49 8.67 6.88
N LEU A 94 -15.32 10.00 6.92
CA LEU A 94 -14.92 10.76 8.12
C LEU A 94 -16.14 11.31 8.88
N LYS A 95 -17.33 10.73 8.68
CA LYS A 95 -18.59 11.18 9.29
C LYS A 95 -18.88 12.67 9.05
N GLY A 96 -18.49 13.18 7.88
CA GLY A 96 -18.71 14.58 7.48
C GLY A 96 -17.65 15.56 8.00
N TRP A 97 -16.57 15.08 8.62
CA TRP A 97 -15.46 15.91 9.08
C TRP A 97 -14.46 16.16 7.96
N THR A 98 -13.67 17.22 8.10
CA THR A 98 -12.53 17.46 7.21
C THR A 98 -11.31 16.66 7.67
N PRO A 99 -10.36 16.32 6.77
CA PRO A 99 -9.11 15.71 7.18
C PRO A 99 -8.37 16.48 8.29
N SER A 100 -8.39 17.81 8.25
CA SER A 100 -7.77 18.64 9.31
C SER A 100 -8.46 18.51 10.66
N ASP A 101 -9.80 18.45 10.70
CA ASP A 101 -10.54 18.27 11.96
C ASP A 101 -10.20 16.93 12.61
N VAL A 102 -10.11 15.86 11.80
CA VAL A 102 -9.79 14.51 12.29
C VAL A 102 -8.38 14.44 12.86
N ILE A 103 -7.38 15.04 12.19
CA ILE A 103 -6.00 15.07 12.67
C ILE A 103 -5.91 15.86 13.98
N GLN A 104 -6.60 17.01 14.06
CA GLN A 104 -6.62 17.86 15.23
C GLN A 104 -7.25 17.15 16.44
N GLU A 105 -8.42 16.54 16.26
CA GLU A 105 -9.13 15.81 17.32
C GLU A 105 -8.35 14.59 17.80
N ALA A 106 -7.71 13.86 16.88
CA ALA A 106 -6.87 12.73 17.23
C ALA A 106 -5.56 13.12 17.96
N GLY A 107 -5.24 14.43 18.03
CA GLY A 107 -3.95 14.91 18.54
C GLY A 107 -2.75 14.36 17.76
N PHE A 108 -2.97 13.91 16.52
CA PHE A 108 -2.00 13.13 15.77
C PHE A 108 -0.99 14.04 15.08
N SER A 109 0.29 13.86 15.39
CA SER A 109 1.40 14.53 14.72
C SER A 109 2.16 13.54 13.85
N PRO A 110 2.08 13.61 12.51
CA PRO A 110 2.77 12.66 11.65
C PRO A 110 4.29 12.88 11.71
N ILE A 111 5.03 11.82 12.03
CA ILE A 111 6.49 11.83 11.85
C ILE A 111 6.79 11.88 10.34
N THR A 112 7.53 12.88 9.88
CA THR A 112 7.93 13.02 8.48
C THR A 112 9.42 12.81 8.30
N LEU A 113 9.83 12.39 7.11
CA LEU A 113 11.24 12.42 6.72
C LEU A 113 11.77 13.87 6.74
N ALA A 114 13.06 14.02 6.98
CA ALA A 114 13.71 15.32 6.92
C ALA A 114 13.60 15.92 5.49
N PRO A 115 13.57 17.26 5.36
CA PRO A 115 13.65 17.89 4.05
C PRO A 115 14.88 17.40 3.28
N ALA A 116 14.73 17.14 1.99
CA ALA A 116 15.80 16.67 1.09
C ALA A 116 16.41 15.29 1.43
N THR A 117 15.72 14.44 2.20
CA THR A 117 16.08 13.01 2.31
C THR A 117 16.17 12.39 0.92
N LYS A 118 17.34 11.84 0.59
CA LYS A 118 17.56 11.08 -0.64
C LYS A 118 17.00 9.68 -0.46
N LEU A 119 16.57 9.08 -1.58
CA LEU A 119 16.20 7.67 -1.59
C LEU A 119 17.43 6.84 -1.16
N PRO A 120 17.29 5.94 -0.15
CA PRO A 120 18.37 5.04 0.21
C PRO A 120 18.68 4.10 -0.96
N LYS A 121 19.93 3.64 -1.05
CA LYS A 121 20.31 2.58 -1.98
C LYS A 121 19.88 1.23 -1.39
N LEU A 122 18.89 0.58 -2.00
CA LEU A 122 18.25 -0.63 -1.48
C LEU A 122 18.65 -1.84 -2.33
N ASP A 123 19.89 -2.29 -2.13
CA ASP A 123 20.48 -3.42 -2.88
C ASP A 123 19.92 -4.80 -2.44
N HIS A 124 19.25 -4.87 -1.29
CA HIS A 124 18.61 -6.08 -0.74
C HIS A 124 17.19 -5.76 -0.26
N VAL A 125 16.41 -6.79 0.07
CA VAL A 125 15.09 -6.63 0.71
C VAL A 125 15.28 -6.51 2.22
N PRO A 126 14.92 -5.37 2.85
CA PRO A 126 15.03 -5.24 4.30
C PRO A 126 14.09 -6.19 5.06
N ASP A 127 14.45 -6.50 6.31
CA ASP A 127 13.64 -7.34 7.19
C ASP A 127 12.32 -6.66 7.58
N GLY A 128 11.25 -7.44 7.65
CA GLY A 128 9.93 -7.02 8.08
C GLY A 128 8.80 -7.87 7.49
N GLU A 129 7.60 -7.30 7.49
CA GLU A 129 6.38 -7.98 7.08
C GLU A 129 5.77 -7.35 5.83
N VAL A 130 5.28 -8.18 4.92
CA VAL A 130 4.42 -7.77 3.81
C VAL A 130 3.10 -8.51 3.91
N ILE A 131 2.00 -7.76 4.00
CA ILE A 131 0.67 -8.33 4.21
C ILE A 131 -0.12 -8.28 2.91
N LEU A 132 -0.77 -9.39 2.56
CA LEU A 132 -1.71 -9.50 1.46
C LEU A 132 -3.03 -10.03 1.99
N ILE A 133 -4.11 -9.27 1.79
CA ILE A 133 -5.45 -9.75 2.08
C ILE A 133 -5.98 -10.43 0.81
N ARG A 134 -6.45 -11.68 0.94
CA ARG A 134 -6.89 -12.49 -0.21
C ARG A 134 -8.21 -13.18 0.09
N PHE A 135 -9.15 -13.09 -0.84
CA PHE A 135 -10.38 -13.87 -0.78
C PHE A 135 -10.16 -15.22 -1.47
N ILE A 136 -10.31 -16.31 -0.72
CA ILE A 136 -10.12 -17.66 -1.25
C ILE A 136 -11.40 -18.12 -1.96
N ARG A 137 -11.28 -18.47 -3.24
CA ARG A 137 -12.39 -18.99 -4.06
C ARG A 137 -12.47 -20.51 -3.95
N SER A 138 -13.48 -21.11 -4.61
CA SER A 138 -13.69 -22.56 -4.63
C SER A 138 -12.55 -23.36 -5.27
N ASP A 139 -11.68 -22.72 -6.04
CA ASP A 139 -10.48 -23.34 -6.60
C ASP A 139 -9.35 -23.56 -5.58
N ARG A 140 -9.51 -23.01 -4.36
CA ARG A 140 -8.58 -23.12 -3.23
C ARG A 140 -7.19 -22.58 -3.53
N LYS A 141 -7.12 -21.49 -4.29
CA LYS A 141 -5.85 -20.83 -4.60
C LYS A 141 -5.69 -19.54 -3.80
N LEU A 142 -4.54 -19.40 -3.18
CA LEU A 142 -4.03 -18.17 -2.58
C LEU A 142 -3.02 -17.55 -3.55
N ASP A 143 -3.35 -16.38 -4.09
CA ASP A 143 -2.44 -15.59 -4.94
C ASP A 143 -1.51 -14.72 -4.09
N VAL A 144 -0.20 -14.96 -4.19
CA VAL A 144 0.85 -14.13 -3.62
C VAL A 144 1.75 -13.65 -4.75
N PHE A 145 1.59 -12.38 -5.14
CA PHE A 145 2.33 -11.74 -6.24
C PHE A 145 2.37 -12.56 -7.56
N SER A 146 1.25 -13.20 -7.92
CA SER A 146 1.10 -14.10 -9.08
C SER A 146 1.58 -15.54 -8.89
N GLU A 147 2.23 -15.87 -7.77
CA GLU A 147 2.42 -17.26 -7.34
C GLU A 147 1.14 -17.78 -6.68
N GLN A 148 0.80 -19.04 -6.95
CA GLN A 148 -0.44 -19.67 -6.51
C GLN A 148 -0.13 -20.76 -5.49
N PHE A 149 -0.63 -20.59 -4.26
CA PHE A 149 -0.50 -21.57 -3.18
C PHE A 149 -1.83 -22.29 -2.98
N LYS A 150 -1.80 -23.62 -2.93
CA LYS A 150 -3.01 -24.41 -2.68
C LYS A 150 -3.33 -24.40 -1.19
N VAL A 151 -4.58 -24.10 -0.84
CA VAL A 151 -5.03 -24.03 0.55
C VAL A 151 -6.10 -25.10 0.89
N PRO A 152 -6.36 -25.39 2.18
CA PRO A 152 -7.42 -26.30 2.61
C PRO A 152 -8.82 -25.83 2.20
N ARG A 153 -9.77 -26.78 2.21
CA ARG A 153 -11.18 -26.49 1.90
C ARG A 153 -11.83 -25.56 2.91
N ASP A 154 -11.38 -25.59 4.16
CA ASP A 154 -11.97 -24.81 5.26
C ASP A 154 -11.76 -23.30 5.09
N LEU A 155 -10.83 -22.90 4.20
CA LEU A 155 -10.60 -21.49 3.88
C LEU A 155 -11.45 -20.99 2.70
N ILE A 156 -12.19 -21.85 2.00
CA ILE A 156 -13.03 -21.43 0.85
C ILE A 156 -14.05 -20.36 1.30
N TYR A 157 -14.20 -19.33 0.49
CA TYR A 157 -15.10 -18.19 0.70
C TYR A 157 -14.79 -17.36 1.94
N SER A 158 -13.54 -17.39 2.41
CA SER A 158 -13.05 -16.53 3.48
C SER A 158 -12.01 -15.54 2.98
N TYR A 159 -11.86 -14.42 3.70
CA TYR A 159 -10.68 -13.58 3.58
C TYR A 159 -9.60 -14.12 4.50
N VAL A 160 -8.40 -14.32 3.94
CA VAL A 160 -7.21 -14.68 4.69
C VAL A 160 -6.21 -13.53 4.67
N LYS A 161 -5.44 -13.42 5.74
CA LYS A 161 -4.28 -12.53 5.85
C LYS A 161 -3.03 -13.36 5.58
N ALA A 162 -2.40 -13.15 4.43
CA ALA A 162 -1.14 -13.78 4.06
C ALA A 162 0.00 -12.82 4.41
N VAL A 163 0.92 -13.25 5.26
CA VAL A 163 2.03 -12.44 5.78
C VAL A 163 3.33 -13.05 5.30
N ILE A 164 4.03 -12.36 4.41
CA ILE A 164 5.40 -12.69 4.03
C ILE A 164 6.32 -12.10 5.11
N LEU A 165 7.10 -12.96 5.74
CA LEU A 165 8.15 -12.59 6.69
C LEU A 165 9.48 -12.60 5.93
N THR A 166 10.07 -11.43 5.73
CA THR A 166 11.28 -11.33 4.90
C THR A 166 12.52 -11.86 5.59
N GLU A 167 12.61 -11.70 6.91
CA GLU A 167 13.71 -12.21 7.74
C GLU A 167 13.80 -13.75 7.71
N THR A 168 12.66 -14.43 7.83
CA THR A 168 12.61 -15.90 7.90
C THR A 168 12.33 -16.57 6.57
N HIS A 169 12.09 -15.81 5.50
CA HIS A 169 11.72 -16.33 4.19
C HIS A 169 10.53 -17.30 4.22
N THR A 170 9.49 -16.92 4.96
CA THR A 170 8.27 -17.74 5.13
C THR A 170 7.01 -16.95 4.84
N LEU A 171 5.99 -17.64 4.35
CA LEU A 171 4.64 -17.13 4.19
C LEU A 171 3.72 -17.76 5.23
N HIS A 172 3.21 -16.95 6.16
CA HIS A 172 2.19 -17.34 7.11
C HIS A 172 0.80 -16.97 6.60
N VAL A 173 -0.18 -17.87 6.76
CA VAL A 173 -1.58 -17.59 6.41
C VAL A 173 -2.42 -17.63 7.67
N TYR A 174 -3.20 -16.58 7.88
CA TYR A 174 -4.09 -16.42 9.01
C TYR A 174 -5.56 -16.34 8.57
N LEU A 175 -6.43 -16.98 9.34
CA LEU A 175 -7.87 -16.78 9.31
C LEU A 175 -8.27 -16.01 10.58
N GLY A 176 -8.60 -14.73 10.43
CA GLY A 176 -8.64 -13.82 11.57
C GLY A 176 -7.25 -13.66 12.20
N ASP A 177 -7.13 -14.02 13.48
CA ASP A 177 -5.88 -13.96 14.24
C ASP A 177 -5.19 -15.32 14.37
N GLU A 178 -5.84 -16.41 13.95
CA GLU A 178 -5.28 -17.76 14.03
C GLU A 178 -4.42 -18.07 12.81
N ARG A 179 -3.17 -18.49 13.04
CA ARG A 179 -2.29 -18.99 11.97
C ARG A 179 -2.70 -20.40 11.59
N VAL A 180 -3.15 -20.57 10.35
CA VAL A 180 -3.66 -21.85 9.84
C VAL A 180 -2.68 -22.58 8.92
N LEU A 181 -1.76 -21.86 8.26
CA LEU A 181 -0.76 -22.46 7.36
C LEU A 181 0.58 -21.73 7.44
N THR A 182 1.63 -22.43 7.01
CA THR A 182 2.96 -21.89 6.77
C THR A 182 3.51 -22.51 5.49
N PHE A 183 4.11 -21.69 4.65
CA PHE A 183 4.81 -22.11 3.43
C PHE A 183 6.22 -21.52 3.43
N ASP A 184 7.16 -22.24 2.83
CA ASP A 184 8.45 -21.67 2.49
C ASP A 184 8.26 -20.63 1.39
N TYR A 185 8.90 -19.47 1.56
CA TYR A 185 8.80 -18.33 0.64
C TYR A 185 10.15 -17.62 0.53
N GLU A 186 11.08 -18.24 -0.19
CA GLU A 186 12.41 -17.70 -0.45
C GLU A 186 12.31 -16.38 -1.23
N ILE A 187 13.00 -15.33 -0.76
CA ILE A 187 12.94 -13.99 -1.32
C ILE A 187 14.26 -13.71 -2.02
N SER A 188 14.19 -13.10 -3.20
CA SER A 188 15.38 -12.76 -3.97
C SER A 188 15.76 -11.30 -3.75
N ASP A 189 17.04 -11.07 -3.46
CA ASP A 189 17.61 -9.72 -3.40
C ASP A 189 17.80 -9.08 -4.78
N GLN A 190 17.65 -9.83 -5.87
CA GLN A 190 17.82 -9.27 -7.21
C GLN A 190 16.65 -8.37 -7.59
N GLU A 191 16.96 -7.08 -7.82
CA GLU A 191 16.06 -6.16 -8.49
C GLU A 191 16.07 -6.48 -9.98
N ASN A 192 15.12 -7.28 -10.43
CA ASN A 192 14.97 -7.59 -11.84
C ASN A 192 14.15 -6.48 -12.51
N PRO A 193 14.65 -5.81 -13.56
CA PRO A 193 13.87 -4.81 -14.28
C PRO A 193 12.61 -5.46 -14.84
N GLY A 194 11.47 -4.88 -14.49
CA GLY A 194 10.13 -5.30 -14.90
C GLY A 194 9.87 -5.10 -16.38
#